data_AF-A0A357K6D5-F1
#
_entry.id   AF-A0A357K6D5-F1
#
_cell.length_a   1.000
_cell.length_b   1.000
_cell.length_c   1.000
_cell.angle_alpha   90.00
_cell.angle_beta   90.00
_cell.angle_gamma   90.00
#
_symmetry.space_group_name_H-M   'P 1'
#
loop_
_entity.id
_entity.type
_entity.pdbx_description
1 polymer ?
#
loop_
_entity_poly.entity_id
_entity_poly.type
_entity_poly.pdbx_seq_one_letter_code
_entity_poly.pdbx_strand_id
1 'polypeptide(L)'
;MVGYLGFQLSARNTTIGLLNDDNAGLTLEKDQLILDLEKMRFSYDTLETENSMMVAELAAQQERIDGLLTKVKNGYWEVAKLKKEAETLRSIMKGYIGTIDSLNQLNMALLDENLAMKEQMEAVSQENADLVERQENMEDMLEAGQTLQVAEFLPTGVRVLSSGR
;
A
#
# COMPACT_ATOMS: atom_id res chain seq x y z
N MET A 1 69.76 -4.71 35.36
CA MET A 1 69.26 -4.81 33.97
C MET A 1 68.07 -5.79 33.82
N VAL A 2 68.02 -6.89 34.57
CA VAL A 2 66.96 -7.93 34.48
C VAL A 2 65.56 -7.44 34.90
N GLY A 3 65.43 -6.63 35.95
CA GLY A 3 64.13 -6.13 36.43
C GLY A 3 63.42 -5.16 35.47
N TYR A 4 64.18 -4.35 34.72
CA TYR A 4 63.62 -3.44 33.71
C TYR A 4 63.01 -4.21 32.54
N LEU A 5 63.67 -5.29 32.10
CA LEU A 5 63.14 -6.17 31.07
C LEU A 5 61.86 -6.88 31.54
N GLY A 6 61.83 -7.33 32.80
CA GLY A 6 60.64 -7.93 33.41
C GLY A 6 59.43 -7.00 33.46
N PHE A 7 59.64 -5.72 33.82
CA PHE A 7 58.56 -4.72 33.81
C PHE A 7 58.04 -4.42 32.40
N GLN A 8 58.94 -4.31 31.41
CA GLN A 8 58.52 -4.14 30.00
C GLN A 8 57.76 -5.35 29.45
N LEU A 9 58.18 -6.56 29.82
CA LEU A 9 57.47 -7.80 29.46
C LEU A 9 56.08 -7.86 30.09
N SER A 10 55.96 -7.48 31.37
CA SER A 10 54.66 -7.40 32.05
C SER A 10 53.73 -6.37 31.41
N ALA A 11 54.24 -5.17 31.11
CA ALA A 11 53.46 -4.11 30.46
C ALA A 11 52.99 -4.53 29.05
N ARG A 12 53.86 -5.19 28.27
CA ARG A 12 53.47 -5.74 26.96
C ARG A 12 52.42 -6.84 27.09
N ASN A 13 52.54 -7.75 28.05
CA ASN A 13 51.53 -8.79 28.28
C ASN A 13 50.17 -8.19 28.65
N THR A 14 50.13 -7.14 29.48
CA THR A 14 48.87 -6.45 29.80
C THR A 14 48.26 -5.76 28.58
N THR A 15 49.07 -5.12 27.74
CA THR A 15 48.58 -4.50 26.49
C THR A 15 48.08 -5.55 25.49
N ILE A 16 48.76 -6.69 25.37
CA ILE A 16 48.33 -7.80 24.51
C ILE A 16 47.00 -8.39 25.01
N GLY A 17 46.82 -8.51 26.32
CA GLY A 17 45.55 -8.92 26.92
C GLY A 17 44.40 -7.99 26.54
N LEU A 18 44.57 -6.68 26.74
CA LEU A 18 43.56 -5.68 26.37
C LEU A 18 43.24 -5.68 24.87
N LEU A 19 44.26 -5.78 24.01
CA LEU A 19 44.07 -5.84 22.55
C LEU A 19 43.32 -7.11 22.13
N ASN A 20 43.53 -8.24 22.81
CA ASN A 20 42.78 -9.47 22.53
C ASN A 20 41.32 -9.35 22.96
N ASP A 21 41.05 -8.74 24.12
CA ASP A 21 39.69 -8.50 24.59
C ASP A 21 38.93 -7.51 23.68
N ASP A 22 39.60 -6.42 23.26
CA ASP A 22 39.05 -5.46 22.31
C ASP A 22 38.74 -6.12 20.95
N ASN A 23 39.66 -6.95 20.43
CA ASN A 23 39.43 -7.70 19.19
C ASN A 23 38.28 -8.72 19.33
N ALA A 24 38.11 -9.36 20.49
CA ALA A 24 37.00 -10.27 20.74
C ALA A 24 35.65 -9.54 20.77
N GLY A 25 35.57 -8.36 21.41
CA GLY A 25 34.35 -7.54 21.40
C GLY A 25 34.02 -7.04 20.00
N LEU A 26 35.03 -6.56 19.28
CA LEU A 26 34.93 -6.09 17.92
C LEU A 26 34.46 -7.19 16.94
N THR A 27 34.95 -8.43 17.08
CA THR A 27 34.50 -9.57 16.26
C THR A 27 33.04 -9.95 16.53
N LEU A 28 32.61 -9.91 17.80
CA LEU A 28 31.20 -10.11 18.15
C LEU A 28 30.29 -9.03 17.53
N GLU A 29 30.68 -7.76 17.60
CA GLU A 29 29.91 -6.66 16.99
C GLU A 29 29.81 -6.79 15.47
N LYS A 30 30.90 -7.25 14.83
CA LYS A 30 30.93 -7.54 13.41
C LYS A 30 29.92 -8.63 13.05
N ASP A 31 29.92 -9.74 13.77
CA ASP A 31 29.00 -10.86 13.52
C ASP A 31 27.54 -10.45 13.72
N GLN A 32 27.26 -9.67 14.77
CA GLN A 32 25.93 -9.11 14.99
C GLN A 32 25.48 -8.20 13.84
N LEU A 33 26.38 -7.35 13.33
CA LEU A 33 26.08 -6.47 12.21
C LEU A 33 25.81 -7.25 10.92
N ILE A 34 26.54 -8.35 10.68
CA ILE A 34 26.29 -9.25 9.54
C ILE A 34 24.87 -9.83 9.63
N LEU A 35 24.50 -10.38 10.79
CA LEU A 35 23.16 -10.94 11.01
C LEU A 35 22.06 -9.89 10.82
N ASP A 36 22.27 -8.68 11.31
CA ASP A 36 21.32 -7.58 11.15
C ASP A 36 21.15 -7.18 9.67
N LEU A 37 22.24 -7.09 8.91
CA LEU A 37 22.22 -6.79 7.48
C LEU A 37 21.55 -7.92 6.67
N GLU A 38 21.80 -9.18 7.01
CA GLU A 38 21.17 -10.33 6.35
C GLU A 38 19.66 -10.39 6.61
N LYS A 39 19.22 -10.10 7.84
CA LYS A 39 17.78 -9.95 8.15
C LYS A 39 17.14 -8.84 7.33
N MET A 40 17.80 -7.69 7.23
CA MET A 40 17.30 -6.55 6.46
C MET A 40 17.18 -6.88 4.97
N ARG A 41 18.19 -7.57 4.41
CA ARG A 41 18.15 -8.07 3.03
C ARG A 41 16.95 -8.98 2.80
N PHE A 42 16.71 -9.93 3.70
CA PHE A 42 15.55 -10.82 3.62
C PHE A 42 14.22 -10.07 3.73
N SER A 43 14.13 -9.07 4.61
CA SER A 43 12.92 -8.23 4.71
C SER A 43 12.61 -7.53 3.40
N TYR A 44 13.61 -7.01 2.67
CA TYR A 44 13.39 -6.42 1.34
C TYR A 44 12.92 -7.45 0.32
N ASP A 45 13.47 -8.68 0.33
CA ASP A 45 13.05 -9.76 -0.57
C ASP A 45 11.55 -10.13 -0.37
N THR A 46 10.99 -9.87 0.83
CA THR A 46 9.59 -10.15 1.15
C THR A 46 8.62 -8.98 0.89
N LEU A 47 9.12 -7.80 0.52
CA LEU A 47 8.27 -6.64 0.26
C LEU A 47 7.76 -6.66 -1.18
N GLU A 48 6.46 -6.88 -1.34
CA GLU A 48 5.78 -6.76 -2.63
C GLU A 48 5.10 -5.41 -2.79
N THR A 49 5.28 -4.79 -3.96
CA THR A 49 4.61 -3.55 -4.35
C THR A 49 4.47 -3.46 -5.86
N GLU A 50 3.35 -2.92 -6.33
CA GLU A 50 3.06 -2.70 -7.75
C GLU A 50 3.64 -1.37 -8.27
N ASN A 51 4.12 -0.49 -7.39
CA ASN A 51 4.65 0.81 -7.77
C ASN A 51 6.09 0.67 -8.31
N SER A 52 6.26 0.78 -9.63
CA SER A 52 7.55 0.61 -10.32
C SER A 52 8.66 1.54 -9.84
N MET A 53 8.33 2.78 -9.44
CA MET A 53 9.30 3.72 -8.84
C MET A 53 9.77 3.21 -7.48
N MET A 54 8.84 2.74 -6.65
CA MET A 54 9.16 2.19 -5.34
C MET A 54 9.98 0.89 -5.47
N VAL A 55 9.65 0.02 -6.43
CA VAL A 55 10.46 -1.18 -6.74
C VAL A 55 11.92 -0.80 -7.04
N ALA A 56 12.14 0.21 -7.88
CA ALA A 56 13.49 0.68 -8.21
C ALA A 56 14.23 1.23 -6.98
N GLU A 57 13.54 1.99 -6.13
CA GLU A 57 14.11 2.50 -4.88
C GLU A 57 14.48 1.38 -3.90
N LEU A 58 13.61 0.39 -3.71
CA LEU A 58 13.86 -0.77 -2.86
C LEU A 58 15.07 -1.57 -3.35
N ALA A 59 15.19 -1.79 -4.67
CA ALA A 59 16.33 -2.47 -5.28
C ALA A 59 17.65 -1.72 -5.01
N ALA A 60 17.66 -0.38 -5.11
CA ALA A 60 18.83 0.43 -4.79
C ALA A 60 19.23 0.35 -3.31
N GLN A 61 18.24 0.27 -2.39
CA GLN A 61 18.53 0.05 -0.96
C GLN A 61 19.10 -1.35 -0.69
N GLN A 62 18.59 -2.37 -1.40
CA GLN A 62 19.09 -3.74 -1.30
C GLN A 62 20.56 -3.83 -1.75
N GLU A 63 20.91 -3.20 -2.88
CA GLU A 63 22.31 -3.12 -3.34
C GLU A 63 23.21 -2.44 -2.30
N ARG A 64 22.70 -1.39 -1.63
CA ARG A 64 23.44 -0.70 -0.57
C ARG A 64 23.68 -1.59 0.64
N ILE A 65 22.72 -2.44 1.02
CA ILE A 65 22.89 -3.45 2.06
C ILE A 65 23.95 -4.49 1.66
N ASP A 66 23.90 -5.00 0.44
CA ASP A 66 24.89 -5.97 -0.06
C ASP A 66 26.31 -5.38 -0.08
N GLY A 67 26.43 -4.10 -0.44
CA GLY A 67 27.68 -3.35 -0.36
C GLY A 67 28.22 -3.22 1.07
N LEU A 68 27.35 -2.96 2.05
CA LEU A 68 27.74 -2.94 3.47
C LEU A 68 28.13 -4.33 3.96
N LEU A 69 27.38 -5.37 3.60
CA LEU A 69 27.67 -6.76 3.97
C LEU A 69 29.07 -7.17 3.49
N THR A 70 29.41 -6.82 2.25
CA THR A 70 30.74 -7.08 1.68
C THR A 70 31.84 -6.33 2.43
N LYS A 71 31.63 -5.05 2.77
CA LYS A 71 32.59 -4.25 3.55
C LYS A 71 32.82 -4.81 4.95
N VAL A 72 31.75 -5.25 5.62
CA VAL A 72 31.84 -5.89 6.93
C VAL A 72 32.61 -7.21 6.81
N LYS A 73 32.26 -8.08 5.85
CA LYS A 73 32.93 -9.37 5.63
C LYS A 73 34.43 -9.23 5.34
N ASN A 74 34.82 -8.28 4.49
CA ASN A 74 36.20 -8.05 4.08
C ASN A 74 37.11 -7.42 5.16
N GLY A 75 36.58 -7.03 6.32
CA GLY A 75 37.40 -6.59 7.46
C GLY A 75 38.13 -5.25 7.26
N TYR A 76 37.56 -4.32 6.51
CA TYR A 76 38.13 -2.97 6.24
C TYR A 76 37.87 -1.91 7.35
N TRP A 77 37.55 -2.35 8.56
CA TRP A 77 36.60 -1.72 9.48
C TRP A 77 37.04 -0.59 10.43
N GLU A 78 36.17 0.44 10.44
CA GLU A 78 35.58 1.09 11.62
C GLU A 78 34.13 0.54 11.80
N VAL A 79 33.90 -0.48 12.64
CA VAL A 79 32.56 -1.10 12.82
C VAL A 79 31.49 -0.10 13.27
N ALA A 80 31.87 0.88 14.07
CA ALA A 80 30.97 1.93 14.54
C ALA A 80 30.33 2.75 13.40
N LYS A 81 31.06 2.98 12.30
CA LYS A 81 30.54 3.72 11.15
C LYS A 81 29.52 2.88 10.37
N LEU A 82 29.86 1.62 10.10
CA LEU A 82 28.98 0.70 9.38
C LEU A 82 27.69 0.44 10.17
N LYS A 83 27.77 0.38 11.50
CA LYS A 83 26.59 0.29 12.37
C LYS A 83 25.64 1.48 12.19
N LYS A 84 26.15 2.71 12.17
CA LYS A 84 25.33 3.92 11.92
C LYS A 84 24.69 3.91 10.54
N GLU A 85 25.42 3.47 9.51
CA GLU A 85 24.89 3.34 8.16
C GLU A 85 23.76 2.28 8.12
N ALA A 86 23.95 1.14 8.78
CA ALA A 86 22.93 0.10 8.89
C ALA A 86 21.67 0.55 9.67
N GLU A 87 21.84 1.31 10.77
CA GLU A 87 20.71 1.91 11.50
C GLU A 87 19.91 2.89 10.64
N THR A 88 20.60 3.69 9.82
CA THR A 88 19.96 4.61 8.88
C THR A 88 19.13 3.86 7.84
N LEU A 89 19.68 2.81 7.24
CA LEU A 89 18.97 1.96 6.28
C LEU A 89 17.76 1.28 6.92
N ARG A 90 17.89 0.81 8.17
CA ARG A 90 16.77 0.23 8.93
C ARG A 90 15.63 1.22 9.14
N SER A 91 15.94 2.49 9.42
CA SER A 91 14.92 3.53 9.57
C SER A 91 14.17 3.78 8.26
N ILE A 92 14.92 3.90 7.16
CA ILE A 92 14.37 4.07 5.81
C ILE A 92 13.46 2.88 5.45
N MET A 93 13.91 1.66 5.70
CA MET A 93 13.13 0.45 5.47
C MET A 93 11.78 0.46 6.20
N LYS A 94 11.77 0.80 7.50
CA LYS A 94 10.53 0.90 8.27
C LYS A 94 9.57 1.93 7.69
N GLY A 95 10.09 3.03 7.15
CA GLY A 95 9.31 4.02 6.42
C GLY A 95 8.60 3.42 5.21
N TYR A 96 9.37 2.71 4.35
CA TYR A 96 8.80 2.04 3.18
C TYR A 96 7.76 0.98 3.53
N ILE A 97 8.00 0.17 4.56
CA ILE A 97 7.03 -0.83 5.04
C ILE A 97 5.70 -0.14 5.38
N GLY A 98 5.75 0.93 6.18
CA GLY A 98 4.54 1.69 6.54
C GLY A 98 3.84 2.32 5.34
N THR A 99 4.60 2.82 4.35
CA THR A 99 4.02 3.34 3.10
C THR A 99 3.33 2.26 2.28
N ILE A 100 3.96 1.08 2.13
CA ILE A 100 3.38 -0.06 1.40
C ILE A 100 2.10 -0.53 2.08
N ASP A 101 2.13 -0.71 3.39
CA ASP A 101 0.95 -1.15 4.16
C ASP A 101 -0.21 -0.16 4.04
N SER A 102 0.08 1.14 4.13
CA SER A 102 -0.92 2.20 3.96
C SER A 102 -1.54 2.19 2.56
N LEU A 103 -0.71 2.05 1.51
CA LEU A 103 -1.19 1.94 0.14
C LEU A 103 -2.05 0.70 -0.06
N ASN A 104 -1.66 -0.44 0.50
CA ASN A 104 -2.45 -1.67 0.42
C ASN A 104 -3.79 -1.53 1.15
N GLN A 105 -3.80 -0.91 2.34
CA GLN A 105 -5.04 -0.65 3.08
C GLN A 105 -5.98 0.28 2.29
N LEU A 106 -5.44 1.33 1.68
CA LEU A 106 -6.22 2.25 0.84
C LEU A 106 -6.76 1.55 -0.40
N ASN A 107 -5.96 0.70 -1.05
CA ASN A 107 -6.41 -0.10 -2.20
C ASN A 107 -7.56 -1.03 -1.82
N MET A 108 -7.49 -1.71 -0.67
CA MET A 108 -8.59 -2.55 -0.18
C MET A 108 -9.86 -1.72 0.08
N ALA A 109 -9.73 -0.58 0.75
CA ALA A 109 -10.87 0.29 1.01
C ALA A 109 -11.52 0.83 -0.28
N LEU A 110 -10.70 1.18 -1.27
CA LEU A 110 -11.18 1.62 -2.59
C LEU A 110 -11.88 0.50 -3.36
N LEU A 111 -11.40 -0.74 -3.26
CA LEU A 111 -12.07 -1.89 -3.87
C LEU A 111 -13.45 -2.13 -3.23
N ASP A 112 -13.53 -2.07 -1.90
CA ASP A 112 -14.79 -2.20 -1.17
C ASP A 112 -15.79 -1.09 -1.55
N GLU A 113 -15.31 0.16 -1.62
CA GLU A 113 -16.13 1.30 -2.05
C GLU A 113 -16.59 1.13 -3.51
N ASN A 114 -15.73 0.64 -4.40
CA ASN A 114 -16.07 0.41 -5.80
C ASN A 114 -17.16 -0.67 -5.95
N LEU A 115 -17.10 -1.73 -5.16
CA LEU A 115 -18.12 -2.78 -5.13
C LEU A 115 -19.45 -2.24 -4.61
N ALA A 116 -19.44 -1.52 -3.49
CA ALA A 116 -20.65 -0.91 -2.93
C ALA A 116 -21.28 0.11 -3.91
N MET A 117 -20.47 0.89 -4.62
CA MET A 117 -20.95 1.82 -5.63
C MET A 117 -21.60 1.10 -6.82
N LYS A 118 -21.00 0.00 -7.29
CA LYS A 118 -21.58 -0.82 -8.37
C LYS A 118 -22.93 -1.40 -7.97
N GLU A 119 -23.06 -1.93 -6.77
CA GLU A 119 -24.34 -2.44 -6.25
C GLU A 119 -25.41 -1.34 -6.19
N GLN A 120 -25.05 -0.13 -5.73
CA GLN A 120 -25.96 1.01 -5.72
C GLN A 120 -26.37 1.44 -7.14
N MET A 121 -25.43 1.46 -8.08
CA MET A 121 -25.72 1.79 -9.47
C MET A 121 -26.67 0.77 -10.11
N GLU A 122 -26.47 -0.52 -9.84
CA GLU A 122 -27.38 -1.58 -10.32
C GLU A 122 -28.79 -1.44 -9.74
N ALA A 123 -28.90 -1.16 -8.44
CA ALA A 123 -30.19 -0.94 -7.78
C ALA A 123 -30.94 0.27 -8.37
N VAL A 124 -30.25 1.41 -8.54
CA VAL A 124 -30.83 2.61 -9.15
C VAL A 124 -31.19 2.38 -10.62
N SER A 125 -30.39 1.60 -11.35
CA SER A 125 -30.71 1.25 -12.74
C SER A 125 -31.97 0.38 -12.83
N GLN A 126 -32.16 -0.56 -11.90
CA GLN A 126 -33.38 -1.37 -11.83
C GLN A 126 -34.60 -0.53 -11.48
N GLU A 127 -34.48 0.34 -10.45
CA GLU A 127 -35.57 1.24 -10.08
C GLU A 127 -35.97 2.19 -11.23
N ASN A 128 -35.00 2.73 -11.97
CA ASN A 128 -35.28 3.54 -13.14
C ASN A 128 -35.97 2.75 -14.25
N ALA A 129 -35.57 1.49 -14.49
CA ALA A 129 -36.24 0.65 -15.47
C ALA A 129 -37.71 0.39 -15.09
N ASP A 130 -37.97 0.08 -13.82
CA ASP A 130 -39.33 -0.10 -13.29
C ASP A 130 -40.16 1.19 -13.41
N LEU A 131 -39.55 2.36 -13.15
CA LEU A 131 -40.22 3.66 -13.27
C LEU A 131 -40.57 4.01 -14.72
N VAL A 132 -39.67 3.72 -15.66
CA VAL A 132 -39.91 3.90 -17.10
C VAL A 132 -41.05 2.99 -17.56
N GLU A 133 -41.02 1.71 -17.19
CA GLU A 133 -42.10 0.76 -17.54
C GLU A 133 -43.45 1.21 -16.96
N ARG A 134 -43.48 1.73 -15.73
CA ARG A 134 -44.70 2.28 -15.13
C ARG A 134 -45.19 3.55 -15.82
N GLN A 135 -44.29 4.41 -16.28
CA GLN A 135 -44.65 5.60 -17.05
C GLN A 135 -45.28 5.21 -18.38
N GLU A 136 -44.65 4.31 -19.14
CA GLU A 136 -45.16 3.83 -20.43
C GLU A 136 -46.56 3.22 -20.26
N ASN A 137 -46.75 2.34 -19.28
CA ASN A 137 -48.06 1.75 -18.97
C ASN A 137 -49.13 2.80 -18.60
N MET A 138 -48.74 3.86 -17.89
CA MET A 138 -49.66 4.91 -17.47
C MET A 138 -50.02 5.85 -18.63
N GLU A 139 -49.08 6.12 -19.54
CA GLU A 139 -49.32 6.84 -20.79
C GLU A 139 -50.33 6.07 -21.68
N ASP A 140 -50.13 4.77 -21.86
CA ASP A 140 -51.05 3.89 -22.60
C ASP A 140 -52.47 3.89 -21.99
N MET A 141 -52.57 3.80 -20.66
CA MET A 141 -53.87 3.85 -19.96
C MET A 141 -54.56 5.22 -20.11
N LEU A 142 -53.80 6.32 -20.08
CA LEU A 142 -54.35 7.66 -20.29
C LEU A 142 -54.87 7.84 -21.72
N GLU A 143 -54.16 7.36 -22.72
CA GLU A 143 -54.60 7.40 -24.12
C GLU A 143 -55.88 6.57 -24.33
N ALA A 144 -55.92 5.35 -23.79
CA ALA A 144 -57.12 4.51 -23.81
C ALA A 144 -58.31 5.19 -23.09
N GLY A 145 -58.07 5.85 -21.95
CA GLY A 145 -59.09 6.59 -21.22
C GLY A 145 -59.63 7.80 -22.00
N GLN A 146 -58.75 8.57 -22.65
CA GLN A 146 -59.15 9.72 -23.48
C GLN A 146 -60.00 9.28 -24.69
N THR A 147 -59.63 8.19 -25.36
CA THR A 147 -60.41 7.64 -26.48
C THR A 147 -61.78 7.14 -26.04
N LEU A 148 -61.87 6.45 -24.89
CA LEU A 148 -63.14 6.05 -24.26
C LEU A 148 -64.04 7.25 -23.94
N GLN A 149 -63.48 8.31 -23.35
CA GLN A 149 -64.25 9.51 -23.01
C GLN A 149 -64.85 10.18 -24.24
N VAL A 150 -64.13 10.22 -25.38
CA VAL A 150 -64.66 10.74 -26.65
C VAL A 150 -65.76 9.85 -27.22
N ALA A 151 -65.64 8.53 -27.09
CA ALA A 151 -66.66 7.59 -27.57
C ALA A 151 -67.99 7.68 -26.80
N GLU A 152 -67.93 8.03 -25.51
CA GLU A 152 -69.13 8.23 -24.68
C GLU A 152 -69.92 9.50 -25.07
N PHE A 153 -69.23 10.51 -25.62
CA PHE A 153 -69.89 11.64 -26.30
C PHE A 153 -70.40 11.21 -27.67
N LEU A 154 -71.59 10.61 -27.72
CA LEU A 154 -72.35 10.47 -28.96
C LEU A 154 -73.05 11.81 -29.26
N PRO A 155 -72.59 12.62 -30.23
CA PRO A 155 -73.28 13.85 -30.59
C PRO A 155 -74.63 13.51 -31.25
N THR A 156 -75.70 13.51 -30.46
CA THR A 156 -77.05 13.43 -31.02
C THR A 156 -77.39 14.76 -31.66
N GLY A 157 -77.38 14.80 -33.00
CA GLY A 157 -77.79 15.98 -33.76
C GLY A 157 -79.27 16.27 -33.55
N VAL A 158 -79.60 17.27 -32.75
CA VAL A 158 -80.96 17.78 -32.63
C VAL A 158 -81.20 18.76 -33.78
N ARG A 159 -81.92 18.31 -34.80
CA ARG A 159 -82.39 19.19 -35.88
C ARG A 159 -83.58 20.01 -35.37
N VAL A 160 -83.32 21.25 -34.96
CA VAL A 160 -84.38 22.21 -34.65
C VAL A 160 -84.90 22.79 -35.96
N LEU A 161 -86.11 22.40 -36.36
CA LEU A 161 -86.83 23.10 -37.42
C LEU A 161 -87.32 24.43 -36.84
N SER A 162 -86.71 25.52 -37.27
CA SER A 162 -87.21 26.87 -37.04
C SER A 162 -88.60 26.99 -37.65
N SER A 163 -89.65 26.87 -36.83
CA SER A 163 -90.98 27.32 -37.23
C SER A 163 -90.99 28.84 -37.09
N GLY A 164 -90.68 29.53 -38.19
CA GLY A 164 -90.82 30.97 -38.28
C GLY A 164 -92.27 31.37 -37.96
N ARG A 165 -92.42 32.28 -37.00
CA ARG A 165 -93.58 33.15 -36.86
C ARG A 165 -93.08 34.58 -36.88
#